data_AF-A0AAD4DGJ6-F1
#
_entry.id   AF-A0AAD4DGJ6-F1
#
_cell.length_a   1.000
_cell.length_b   1.000
_cell.length_c   1.000
_cell.angle_alpha   90.00
_cell.angle_beta   90.00
_cell.angle_gamma   90.00
#
_symmetry.space_group_name_H-M   'P 1'
#
loop_
_entity.id
_entity.type
_entity.pdbx_description
1 polymer ?
#
loop_
_entity_poly.entity_id
_entity_poly.type
_entity_poly.pdbx_seq_one_letter_code
_entity_poly.pdbx_strand_id
1 'polypeptide(L)'
;MSKFIKSTLALVTLALVCLVALTSVKAADADETRESYGTVIGIDLGTTYSCVGVFKNGRVEIIANDQGHRITPSYVAFTEDERLVGDAAKNQYAANPTNTIFDAKRLIGRRFDDKDVQADIKHFPFKVKSKSGAPVITVEVKGEEKTFTPEEISAMILGKMKEVAEAYLSKKVTHAVVT
;
A
#
# COMPACT_ATOMS: atom_id res chain seq x y z
N MET A 1 -68.53 25.09 -32.66
CA MET A 1 -67.62 23.97 -32.98
C MET A 1 -66.13 24.37 -33.08
N SER A 2 -65.76 25.48 -33.72
CA SER A 2 -64.35 25.86 -33.95
C SER A 2 -63.49 26.09 -32.68
N LYS A 3 -64.03 26.74 -31.63
CA LYS A 3 -63.28 27.01 -30.38
C LYS A 3 -63.00 25.74 -29.56
N PHE A 4 -63.92 24.78 -29.56
CA PHE A 4 -63.78 23.52 -28.81
C PHE A 4 -62.68 22.65 -29.43
N ILE A 5 -62.68 22.50 -30.75
CA ILE A 5 -61.67 21.68 -31.48
C ILE A 5 -60.26 22.25 -31.30
N LYS A 6 -60.11 23.59 -31.34
CA LYS A 6 -58.81 24.24 -31.12
C LYS A 6 -58.30 24.05 -29.69
N SER A 7 -59.19 24.08 -28.69
CA SER A 7 -58.81 23.85 -27.29
C SER A 7 -58.42 22.41 -27.03
N THR A 8 -59.14 21.44 -27.60
CA THR A 8 -58.81 20.01 -27.45
C THR A 8 -57.50 19.69 -28.17
N LEU A 9 -57.28 20.24 -29.36
CA LEU A 9 -56.03 20.05 -30.11
C LEU A 9 -54.83 20.67 -29.39
N ALA A 10 -55.01 21.85 -28.76
CA ALA A 10 -53.99 22.50 -27.94
C ALA A 10 -53.66 21.71 -26.66
N LEU A 11 -54.67 21.14 -25.98
CA LEU A 11 -54.42 20.28 -24.82
C LEU A 11 -53.70 18.99 -25.20
N VAL A 12 -54.06 18.37 -26.33
CA VAL A 12 -53.40 17.15 -26.82
C VAL A 12 -51.96 17.43 -27.24
N THR A 13 -51.68 18.55 -27.90
CA THR A 13 -50.30 18.94 -28.24
C THR A 13 -49.48 19.29 -27.00
N LEU A 14 -50.04 19.99 -26.02
CA LEU A 14 -49.34 20.30 -24.77
C LEU A 14 -49.03 19.03 -23.97
N ALA A 15 -49.98 18.09 -23.89
CA ALA A 15 -49.77 16.80 -23.23
C ALA A 15 -48.70 15.95 -23.93
N LEU A 16 -48.66 15.96 -25.27
CA LEU A 16 -47.63 15.24 -26.03
C LEU A 16 -46.24 15.86 -25.84
N VAL A 17 -46.14 17.19 -25.81
CA VAL A 17 -44.88 17.91 -25.53
C VAL A 17 -44.39 17.64 -24.10
N CYS A 18 -45.30 17.61 -23.11
CA CYS A 18 -44.95 17.24 -21.75
C CYS A 18 -44.48 15.77 -21.64
N LEU A 19 -45.10 14.84 -22.38
CA LEU A 19 -44.71 13.43 -22.37
C LEU A 19 -43.31 13.22 -22.99
N VAL A 20 -43.01 13.92 -24.09
CA VAL A 20 -41.68 13.90 -24.74
C VAL A 20 -40.62 14.58 -23.85
N ALA A 21 -40.99 15.66 -23.15
CA ALA A 21 -40.11 16.33 -22.19
C ALA A 21 -39.80 15.42 -20.97
N LEU A 22 -40.78 14.65 -20.49
CA LEU A 22 -40.59 13.68 -19.40
C LEU A 22 -39.70 12.50 -19.80
N THR A 23 -39.73 12.06 -21.06
CA THR A 23 -38.81 11.00 -21.56
C THR A 23 -37.36 11.48 -21.74
N SER A 24 -37.12 12.78 -21.65
CA SER A 24 -35.79 13.38 -21.88
C SER A 24 -35.06 13.79 -20.60
N VAL A 25 -35.67 13.60 -19.42
CA VAL A 25 -34.97 13.76 -18.14
C VAL A 25 -34.19 12.47 -17.87
N LYS A 26 -33.03 12.34 -18.51
CA LYS A 26 -31.97 11.53 -17.90
C LYS A 26 -31.66 12.17 -16.55
N ALA A 27 -31.75 11.39 -15.48
CA ALA A 27 -31.08 11.75 -14.24
C ALA A 27 -29.62 12.02 -14.62
N ALA A 28 -29.22 13.29 -14.51
CA ALA A 28 -27.81 13.62 -14.55
C ALA A 28 -27.25 13.05 -13.25
N ASP A 29 -26.79 11.80 -13.30
CA ASP A 29 -25.88 11.30 -12.29
C ASP A 29 -24.71 12.28 -12.29
N ALA A 30 -24.62 13.07 -11.24
CA ALA A 30 -23.44 13.85 -10.91
C ALA A 30 -22.33 12.88 -10.50
N ASP A 31 -21.88 12.04 -11.43
CA ASP A 31 -20.58 11.38 -11.32
C ASP A 31 -19.56 12.40 -11.85
N GLU A 32 -19.28 13.39 -11.00
CA GLU A 32 -18.08 14.20 -11.11
C GLU A 32 -16.90 13.27 -11.34
N THR A 33 -16.08 13.60 -12.34
CA THR A 33 -14.87 12.91 -12.78
C THR A 33 -14.05 12.34 -11.61
N ARG A 34 -14.40 11.14 -11.14
CA ARG A 34 -13.60 10.41 -10.18
C ARG A 34 -12.40 9.89 -10.93
N GLU A 35 -11.24 10.38 -10.55
CA GLU A 35 -9.98 9.85 -11.00
C GLU A 35 -9.98 8.34 -10.72
N SER A 36 -10.01 7.52 -11.78
CA SER A 36 -9.99 6.08 -11.62
C SER A 36 -8.57 5.68 -11.24
N TYR A 37 -8.34 5.49 -9.94
CA TYR A 37 -7.04 5.11 -9.35
C TYR A 37 -6.53 3.72 -9.81
N GLY A 38 -7.21 3.06 -10.75
CA GLY A 38 -6.85 1.72 -11.21
C GLY A 38 -6.96 0.71 -10.07
N THR A 39 -6.07 -0.29 -10.05
CA THR A 39 -6.04 -1.25 -8.94
C THR A 39 -5.32 -0.66 -7.74
N VAL A 40 -6.02 -0.63 -6.61
CA VAL A 40 -5.52 -0.27 -5.30
C VAL A 40 -5.29 -1.55 -4.49
N ILE A 41 -4.14 -1.67 -3.84
CA ILE A 41 -3.82 -2.77 -2.92
C ILE A 41 -3.91 -2.29 -1.46
N GLY A 42 -4.24 -3.20 -0.55
CA GLY A 42 -4.10 -2.98 0.89
C GLY A 42 -2.83 -3.65 1.38
N ILE A 43 -1.99 -2.92 2.10
CA ILE A 43 -0.77 -3.43 2.70
C ILE A 43 -0.87 -3.25 4.22
N ASP A 44 -0.79 -4.36 4.94
CA ASP A 44 -0.48 -4.32 6.37
C ASP A 44 1.05 -4.38 6.53
N LEU A 45 1.66 -3.27 6.93
CA LEU A 45 3.09 -3.18 7.21
C LEU A 45 3.29 -3.52 8.69
N GLY A 46 3.18 -4.80 9.05
CA GLY A 46 3.31 -5.22 10.45
C GLY A 46 4.77 -5.21 10.95
N THR A 47 4.93 -5.24 12.28
CA THR A 47 6.25 -5.21 12.94
C THR A 47 7.11 -6.41 12.57
N THR A 48 6.54 -7.61 12.63
CA THR A 48 7.27 -8.88 12.38
C THR A 48 6.95 -9.48 11.02
N TYR A 49 5.71 -9.34 10.56
CA TYR A 49 5.27 -9.80 9.25
C TYR A 49 4.40 -8.73 8.60
N SER A 50 4.47 -8.67 7.28
CA SER A 50 3.61 -7.84 6.44
C SER A 50 2.72 -8.72 5.56
N CYS A 51 1.60 -8.16 5.13
CA CYS A 51 0.63 -8.83 4.29
C CYS A 51 0.16 -7.87 3.18
N VAL A 52 -0.16 -8.41 2.00
CA VAL A 52 -0.75 -7.63 0.91
C VAL A 52 -2.00 -8.30 0.39
N GLY A 53 -3.04 -7.50 0.18
CA GLY A 53 -4.34 -7.93 -0.34
C GLY A 53 -4.87 -7.00 -1.41
N VAL A 54 -5.84 -7.50 -2.18
CA VAL A 54 -6.52 -6.75 -3.22
C VAL A 54 -8.02 -7.05 -3.19
N PHE A 55 -8.85 -6.04 -3.42
CA PHE A 55 -10.29 -6.25 -3.64
C PHE A 55 -10.54 -6.47 -5.13
N LYS A 56 -10.99 -7.67 -5.50
CA LYS A 56 -11.24 -8.06 -6.90
C LYS A 56 -12.40 -9.04 -6.96
N ASN A 57 -13.22 -8.96 -8.01
CA ASN A 57 -14.36 -9.86 -8.24
C ASN A 57 -15.33 -9.92 -7.04
N GLY A 58 -15.57 -8.79 -6.37
CA GLY A 58 -16.50 -8.67 -5.25
C GLY A 58 -16.00 -9.25 -3.91
N ARG A 59 -14.72 -9.63 -3.81
CA ARG A 59 -14.12 -10.15 -2.56
C ARG A 59 -12.71 -9.62 -2.33
N VAL A 60 -12.24 -9.72 -1.09
CA VAL A 60 -10.84 -9.51 -0.75
C VAL A 60 -10.06 -10.80 -1.01
N GLU A 61 -8.92 -10.68 -1.67
CA GLU A 61 -7.95 -11.76 -1.87
C GLU A 61 -6.63 -11.40 -1.21
N ILE A 62 -6.14 -12.26 -0.32
CA ILE A 62 -4.80 -12.14 0.29
C ILE A 62 -3.81 -12.86 -0.62
N ILE A 63 -2.78 -12.12 -1.04
CA ILE A 63 -1.84 -12.56 -2.07
C ILE A 63 -0.71 -13.35 -1.40
N ALA A 64 -0.44 -14.55 -1.92
CA ALA A 64 0.72 -15.33 -1.50
C ALA A 64 1.99 -14.80 -2.17
N ASN A 65 3.11 -14.80 -1.43
CA ASN A 65 4.41 -14.46 -1.97
C ASN A 65 5.01 -15.59 -2.82
N ASP A 66 6.23 -15.40 -3.31
CA ASP A 66 6.94 -16.37 -4.16
C ASP A 66 7.21 -17.74 -3.50
N GLN A 67 7.16 -17.82 -2.16
CA GLN A 67 7.25 -19.08 -1.39
C GLN A 67 5.87 -19.69 -1.10
N GLY A 68 4.78 -19.06 -1.53
CA GLY A 68 3.41 -19.51 -1.25
C GLY A 68 2.86 -19.05 0.11
N HIS A 69 3.59 -18.21 0.86
CA HIS A 69 3.14 -17.69 2.16
C HIS A 69 2.25 -16.45 1.98
N ARG A 70 1.15 -16.38 2.74
CA ARG A 70 0.25 -15.20 2.75
C ARG A 70 0.71 -14.06 3.64
N ILE A 71 1.76 -14.29 4.42
CA ILE A 71 2.44 -13.30 5.24
C ILE A 71 3.92 -13.37 4.90
N THR A 72 4.58 -12.22 4.80
CA THR A 72 6.00 -12.12 4.49
C THR A 72 6.73 -11.49 5.67
N PRO A 73 7.84 -12.06 6.17
CA PRO A 73 8.61 -11.44 7.24
C PRO A 73 8.97 -9.98 6.95
N SER A 74 8.81 -9.09 7.92
CA SER A 74 9.25 -7.69 7.86
C SER A 74 10.76 -7.58 8.10
N TYR A 75 11.53 -8.30 7.28
CA TYR A 75 12.98 -8.45 7.38
C TYR A 75 13.65 -7.90 6.14
N VAL A 76 14.77 -7.20 6.33
CA VAL A 76 15.68 -6.76 5.27
C VAL A 76 17.09 -7.17 5.64
N ALA A 77 17.78 -7.87 4.76
CA ALA A 77 19.19 -8.22 4.97
C ALA A 77 20.06 -7.63 3.86
N PHE A 78 21.23 -7.15 4.24
CA PHE A 78 22.25 -6.71 3.31
C PHE A 78 23.37 -7.75 3.28
N THR A 79 23.67 -8.24 2.09
CA THR A 79 24.84 -9.09 1.83
C THR A 79 25.88 -8.27 1.07
N GLU A 80 27.00 -8.87 0.71
CA GLU A 80 27.98 -8.21 -0.15
C GLU A 80 27.38 -7.91 -1.53
N ASP A 81 26.64 -8.85 -2.12
CA ASP A 81 26.19 -8.75 -3.51
C ASP A 81 24.82 -8.13 -3.67
N GLU A 82 23.92 -8.32 -2.71
CA GLU A 82 22.51 -8.00 -2.89
C GLU A 82 21.80 -7.60 -1.58
N ARG A 83 20.57 -7.11 -1.77
CA ARG A 83 19.63 -6.85 -0.68
C ARG A 83 18.54 -7.90 -0.74
N LEU A 84 18.38 -8.63 0.37
CA LEU A 84 17.31 -9.61 0.56
C LEU A 84 16.17 -8.99 1.35
N VAL A 85 14.93 -9.38 1.05
CA VAL A 85 13.72 -8.93 1.77
C VAL A 85 12.80 -10.11 1.99
N GLY A 86 12.09 -10.16 3.13
CA GLY A 86 11.10 -11.20 3.41
C GLY A 86 11.72 -12.52 3.88
N ASP A 87 11.20 -13.63 3.38
CA ASP A 87 11.65 -14.98 3.77
C ASP A 87 13.16 -15.17 3.54
N ALA A 88 13.69 -14.69 2.41
CA ALA A 88 15.12 -14.79 2.11
C ALA A 88 15.99 -14.09 3.18
N ALA A 89 15.60 -12.88 3.61
CA ALA A 89 16.30 -12.15 4.65
C ALA A 89 16.19 -12.85 6.01
N LYS A 90 15.00 -13.34 6.38
CA LYS A 90 14.80 -14.05 7.64
C LYS A 90 15.59 -15.36 7.71
N ASN A 91 15.63 -16.12 6.61
CA ASN A 91 16.27 -17.45 6.57
C ASN A 91 17.78 -17.39 6.83
N GLN A 92 18.45 -16.33 6.38
CA GLN A 92 19.90 -16.15 6.59
C GLN A 92 20.28 -15.42 7.88
N TYR A 93 19.29 -15.01 8.70
CA TYR A 93 19.51 -14.24 9.93
C TYR A 93 20.60 -14.83 10.83
N ALA A 94 20.58 -16.15 11.05
CA ALA A 94 21.52 -16.81 11.95
C ALA A 94 22.98 -16.69 11.49
N ALA A 95 23.22 -16.56 10.18
CA ALA A 95 24.55 -16.44 9.59
C ALA A 95 25.03 -14.98 9.48
N ASN A 96 24.11 -14.01 9.42
CA ASN A 96 24.42 -12.60 9.19
C ASN A 96 23.56 -11.67 10.09
N PRO A 97 23.59 -11.84 11.42
CA PRO A 97 22.64 -11.17 12.30
C PRO A 97 22.81 -9.65 12.34
N THR A 98 24.05 -9.15 12.20
CA THR A 98 24.37 -7.72 12.31
C THR A 98 23.93 -6.90 11.10
N ASN A 99 23.72 -7.53 9.93
CA ASN A 99 23.22 -6.90 8.71
C ASN A 99 21.82 -7.35 8.34
N THR A 100 21.10 -8.00 9.27
CA THR A 100 19.72 -8.45 9.10
C THR A 100 18.79 -7.69 10.03
N ILE A 101 17.95 -6.86 9.45
CA ILE A 101 17.15 -5.86 10.12
C ILE A 101 15.73 -6.36 10.20
N PHE A 102 15.15 -6.25 11.39
CA PHE A 102 13.76 -6.52 11.71
C PHE A 102 13.27 -5.48 12.71
N ASP A 103 11.97 -5.48 13.01
CA ASP A 103 11.35 -4.56 13.97
C ASP A 103 11.56 -3.06 13.66
N ALA A 104 11.83 -2.71 12.39
CA ALA A 104 12.00 -1.31 11.97
C ALA A 104 10.79 -0.43 12.35
N LYS A 105 9.57 -1.00 12.36
CA LYS A 105 8.34 -0.31 12.79
C LYS A 105 8.39 0.22 14.23
N ARG A 106 9.24 -0.35 15.10
CA ARG A 106 9.45 0.17 16.46
C ARG A 106 10.22 1.50 16.49
N LEU A 107 11.00 1.77 15.44
CA LEU A 107 11.87 2.95 15.34
C LEU A 107 11.24 4.10 14.52
N ILE A 108 10.28 3.80 13.64
CA ILE A 108 9.64 4.81 12.77
C ILE A 108 9.02 5.94 13.60
N GLY A 109 9.31 7.19 13.21
CA GLY A 109 8.73 8.37 13.83
C GLY A 109 9.14 8.63 15.29
N ARG A 110 10.12 7.88 15.81
CA ARG A 110 10.67 8.05 17.16
C ARG A 110 11.91 8.93 17.16
N ARG A 111 12.27 9.47 18.33
CA ARG A 111 13.59 10.06 18.55
C ARG A 111 14.54 9.00 19.07
N PHE A 112 15.83 9.16 18.78
CA PHE A 112 16.85 8.23 19.25
C PHE A 112 16.88 8.13 20.78
N ASP A 113 16.62 9.24 21.48
CA ASP A 113 16.68 9.33 22.94
C ASP A 113 15.41 8.84 23.66
N ASP A 114 14.38 8.41 22.93
CA ASP A 114 13.17 7.86 23.53
C ASP A 114 13.49 6.59 24.34
N LYS A 115 12.89 6.47 25.53
CA LYS A 115 13.17 5.35 26.46
C LYS A 115 12.91 3.98 25.82
N ASP A 116 11.84 3.87 25.04
CA ASP A 116 11.46 2.63 24.37
C ASP A 116 12.49 2.26 23.28
N VAL A 117 12.97 3.25 22.51
CA VAL A 117 14.04 3.05 21.51
C VAL A 117 15.32 2.58 22.19
N GLN A 118 15.72 3.21 23.29
CA GLN A 118 16.91 2.80 24.05
C GLN A 118 16.77 1.42 24.70
N ALA A 119 15.56 0.99 25.03
CA ALA A 119 15.28 -0.36 25.50
C ALA A 119 15.40 -1.38 24.36
N ASP A 120 14.76 -1.10 23.22
CA ASP A 120 14.76 -1.98 22.04
C ASP A 120 16.17 -2.17 21.46
N ILE A 121 17.00 -1.12 21.40
CA ILE A 121 18.38 -1.17 20.87
C ILE A 121 19.24 -2.22 21.60
N LYS A 122 18.99 -2.48 22.89
CA LYS A 122 19.74 -3.48 23.66
C LYS A 122 19.49 -4.92 23.21
N HIS A 123 18.41 -5.13 22.47
CA HIS A 123 17.98 -6.44 21.98
C HIS A 123 18.25 -6.63 20.49
N PHE A 124 18.68 -5.58 19.78
CA PHE A 124 19.02 -5.68 18.37
C PHE A 124 20.45 -6.16 18.15
N PRO A 125 20.67 -7.11 17.22
CA PRO A 125 22.01 -7.51 16.82
C PRO A 125 22.68 -6.51 15.87
N PHE A 126 21.89 -5.65 15.21
CA PHE A 126 22.36 -4.58 14.33
C PHE A 126 22.53 -3.27 15.10
N LYS A 127 23.37 -2.37 14.57
CA LYS A 127 23.69 -1.10 15.21
C LYS A 127 22.63 -0.05 14.87
N VAL A 128 22.23 0.73 15.88
CA VAL A 128 21.40 1.93 15.71
C VAL A 128 22.18 3.12 16.26
N LYS A 129 22.32 4.19 15.46
CA LYS A 129 23.01 5.43 15.82
C LYS A 129 22.02 6.60 15.81
N SER A 130 22.41 7.71 16.43
CA SER A 130 21.68 8.97 16.30
C SER A 130 22.20 9.77 15.11
N LYS A 131 21.29 10.25 14.26
CA LYS A 131 21.58 11.24 13.21
C LYS A 131 20.58 12.37 13.35
N SER A 132 21.07 13.54 13.75
CA SER A 132 20.23 14.72 14.01
C SER A 132 19.07 14.45 14.99
N GLY A 133 19.29 13.57 15.98
CA GLY A 133 18.29 13.19 16.98
C GLY A 133 17.34 12.05 16.57
N ALA A 134 17.35 11.62 15.30
CA ALA A 134 16.57 10.47 14.83
C ALA A 134 17.41 9.18 14.86
N PRO A 135 16.79 8.00 15.11
CA PRO A 135 17.47 6.73 15.02
C PRO A 135 17.75 6.36 13.55
N VAL A 136 18.98 5.94 13.26
CA VAL A 136 19.39 5.38 11.96
C VAL A 136 20.04 4.03 12.16
N ILE A 137 19.70 3.09 11.30
CA ILE A 137 20.22 1.71 11.33
C ILE A 137 21.50 1.68 10.52
N THR A 138 22.52 1.02 11.04
CA THR A 138 23.85 0.93 10.43
C THR A 138 24.17 -0.52 10.09
N VAL A 139 24.61 -0.73 8.85
CA VAL A 139 25.02 -2.05 8.31
C VAL A 139 26.36 -1.92 7.61
N GLU A 140 27.05 -3.04 7.45
CA GLU A 140 28.28 -3.13 6.67
C GLU A 140 28.00 -3.86 5.35
N VAL A 141 28.37 -3.23 4.23
CA VAL A 141 28.17 -3.78 2.88
C VAL A 141 29.48 -3.61 2.12
N LYS A 142 30.12 -4.73 1.74
CA LYS A 142 31.43 -4.73 1.06
C LYS A 142 32.52 -3.96 1.84
N GLY A 143 32.52 -4.08 3.17
CA GLY A 143 33.45 -3.37 4.05
C GLY A 143 33.16 -1.86 4.22
N GLU A 144 32.08 -1.35 3.63
CA GLU A 144 31.64 0.04 3.81
C GLU A 144 30.46 0.11 4.78
N GLU A 145 30.53 1.05 5.73
CA GLU A 145 29.43 1.35 6.62
C GLU A 145 28.34 2.13 5.86
N LYS A 146 27.12 1.59 5.83
CA LYS A 146 25.94 2.24 5.26
C LYS A 146 24.90 2.48 6.34
N THR A 147 24.22 3.61 6.23
CA THR A 147 23.17 4.02 7.18
C THR A 147 21.84 4.16 6.47
N PHE A 148 20.78 3.64 7.08
CA PHE A 148 19.41 3.70 6.58
C PHE A 148 18.48 4.23 7.67
N THR A 149 17.47 5.00 7.28
CA THR A 149 16.39 5.36 8.20
C THR A 149 15.41 4.18 8.37
N PRO A 150 14.66 4.10 9.48
CA PRO A 150 13.60 3.11 9.64
C PRO A 150 12.56 3.13 8.51
N GLU A 151 12.30 4.31 7.94
CA GLU A 151 11.41 4.52 6.81
C GLU A 151 11.98 3.93 5.51
N GLU A 152 13.28 4.04 5.26
CA GLU A 152 13.93 3.41 4.11
C GLU A 152 13.87 1.88 4.18
N ILE A 153 14.11 1.30 5.37
CA ILE A 153 13.94 -0.15 5.60
C ILE A 153 12.49 -0.57 5.35
N SER A 154 11.54 0.21 5.87
CA SER A 154 10.11 -0.03 5.67
C SER A 154 9.70 0.08 4.20
N ALA A 155 10.28 1.02 3.45
CA ALA A 155 10.06 1.18 2.03
C ALA A 155 10.55 -0.04 1.22
N MET A 156 11.65 -0.69 1.65
CA MET A 156 12.10 -1.94 1.03
C MET A 156 11.09 -3.08 1.24
N ILE A 157 10.46 -3.15 2.42
CA ILE A 157 9.39 -4.11 2.71
C ILE A 157 8.14 -3.81 1.89
N LEU A 158 7.73 -2.54 1.81
CA LEU A 158 6.62 -2.10 0.95
C LEU A 158 6.89 -2.40 -0.53
N GLY A 159 8.15 -2.24 -0.97
CA GLY A 159 8.61 -2.63 -2.31
C GLY A 159 8.37 -4.12 -2.57
N LYS A 160 8.74 -4.99 -1.62
CA LYS A 160 8.46 -6.43 -1.73
C LYS A 160 6.96 -6.73 -1.77
N MET A 161 6.14 -6.03 -0.98
CA MET A 161 4.68 -6.22 -0.98
C MET A 161 4.06 -5.80 -2.32
N LYS A 162 4.58 -4.72 -2.90
CA LYS A 162 4.22 -4.28 -4.25
C LYS A 162 4.62 -5.34 -5.30
N GLU A 163 5.85 -5.83 -5.28
CA GLU A 163 6.32 -6.87 -6.22
C GLU A 163 5.44 -8.12 -6.17
N VAL A 164 5.09 -8.58 -4.97
CA VAL A 164 4.17 -9.72 -4.76
C VAL A 164 2.81 -9.46 -5.41
N ALA A 165 2.25 -8.26 -5.20
CA ALA A 165 0.97 -7.90 -5.82
C ALA A 165 1.07 -7.75 -7.35
N GLU A 166 2.13 -7.16 -7.86
CA GLU A 166 2.36 -6.98 -9.31
C GLU A 166 2.52 -8.33 -10.01
N ALA A 167 3.23 -9.28 -9.40
CA ALA A 167 3.36 -10.65 -9.90
C ALA A 167 1.99 -11.35 -9.97
N TYR A 168 1.18 -11.25 -8.92
CA TYR A 168 -0.17 -11.83 -8.89
C TYR A 168 -1.14 -11.20 -9.90
N LEU A 169 -1.08 -9.86 -10.05
CA LEU A 169 -1.99 -9.11 -10.91
C LEU A 169 -1.51 -9.03 -12.36
N SER A 170 -0.26 -9.40 -12.64
CA SER A 170 0.40 -9.28 -13.95
C SER A 170 0.35 -7.85 -14.52
N LYS A 171 0.45 -6.83 -13.64
CA LYS A 171 0.45 -5.42 -14.02
C LYS A 171 1.09 -4.55 -12.94
N LYS A 172 1.48 -3.33 -13.30
CA LYS A 172 2.01 -2.36 -12.35
C LYS A 172 0.94 -1.89 -11.35
N VAL A 173 1.36 -1.71 -10.10
CA VAL A 173 0.53 -1.17 -9.01
C VAL A 173 1.16 0.12 -8.51
N THR A 174 0.37 1.19 -8.50
CA THR A 174 0.81 2.54 -8.12
C THR A 174 0.05 3.12 -6.93
N HIS A 175 -1.05 2.49 -6.51
CA HIS A 175 -1.89 2.96 -5.43
C HIS A 175 -2.00 1.90 -4.34
N ALA A 176 -1.82 2.31 -3.09
CA ALA A 176 -1.93 1.44 -1.94
C ALA A 176 -2.53 2.18 -0.74
N VAL A 177 -3.22 1.44 0.13
CA VAL A 177 -3.53 1.85 1.50
C VAL A 177 -2.60 1.07 2.42
N VAL A 178 -1.94 1.74 3.36
CA VAL A 178 -0.93 1.14 4.25
C VAL A 178 -1.36 1.29 5.72
N THR A 179 -1.17 0.24 6.53
CA THR A 179 -1.42 0.23 8.00
C THR A 179 -0.19 -0.13 8.82
#